data_AF-A0A8S3ZTV9-F1
#
_entry.id   AF-A0A8S3ZTV9-F1
#
_cell.length_a   1.000
_cell.length_b   1.000
_cell.length_c   1.000
_cell.angle_alpha   90.00
_cell.angle_beta   90.00
_cell.angle_gamma   90.00
#
_symmetry.space_group_name_H-M   'P 1'
#
loop_
_entity.id
_entity.type
_entity.pdbx_description
1 polymer ?
#
loop_
_entity_poly.entity_id
_entity_poly.type
_entity_poly.pdbx_seq_one_letter_code
_entity_poly.pdbx_strand_id
1 'polypeptide(L)'
;MQNRIENAESTHPRGKHPQITVVEQPSGYNFDDEIQALYSSVPEVANHFTITNKIGEGSFSSVYLARLKHYPEITELFALKHIIPTTHPSRIENELKCLLNIG
;
A
#
# COMPACT_ATOMS: atom_id res chain seq x y z
N MET A 1 7.72 50.76 12.69
CA MET A 1 8.51 49.66 12.09
C MET A 1 8.11 49.53 10.63
N GLN A 2 8.72 50.34 9.76
CA GLN A 2 8.55 50.23 8.31
C GLN A 2 9.94 50.04 7.73
N ASN A 3 10.17 48.95 7.01
CA ASN A 3 11.13 48.96 5.91
C ASN A 3 10.71 47.95 4.84
N ARG A 4 10.79 48.48 3.63
CA ARG A 4 10.39 48.01 2.30
C ARG A 4 11.56 47.25 1.69
N ILE A 5 11.30 46.13 1.00
CA ILE A 5 12.18 45.62 -0.05
C ILE A 5 11.31 45.21 -1.23
N GLU A 6 11.53 45.87 -2.36
CA GLU A 6 10.97 45.55 -3.67
C GLU A 6 12.04 44.84 -4.53
N ASN A 7 11.53 44.06 -5.50
CA ASN A 7 12.14 43.65 -6.77
C ASN A 7 12.92 42.32 -6.81
N ALA A 8 12.43 41.35 -7.59
CA ALA A 8 12.78 41.23 -9.01
C ALA A 8 12.05 40.03 -9.67
N GLU A 9 11.35 40.28 -10.78
CA GLU A 9 10.93 39.24 -11.72
C GLU A 9 12.14 38.72 -12.51
N SER A 10 12.22 37.40 -12.77
CA SER A 10 12.97 36.87 -13.93
C SER A 10 12.51 35.46 -14.34
N THR A 11 11.85 35.40 -15.49
CA THR A 11 12.04 34.44 -16.61
C THR A 11 11.85 32.92 -16.41
N HIS A 12 10.68 32.42 -16.87
CA HIS A 12 10.37 31.25 -17.74
C HIS A 12 11.34 30.03 -17.89
N PRO A 13 10.84 28.86 -18.37
CA PRO A 13 10.35 27.70 -17.63
C PRO A 13 11.32 26.51 -17.68
N ARG A 14 11.27 25.59 -16.71
CA ARG A 14 11.98 24.30 -16.82
C ARG A 14 11.11 23.16 -16.31
N GLY A 15 10.72 22.29 -17.25
CA GLY A 15 10.28 20.92 -17.04
C GLY A 15 9.02 20.73 -16.20
N LYS A 16 7.90 20.37 -16.85
CA LYS A 16 6.78 19.72 -16.17
C LYS A 16 7.26 18.38 -15.61
N HIS A 17 7.70 18.36 -14.35
CA HIS A 17 7.59 17.14 -13.56
C HIS A 17 6.10 16.95 -13.27
N PRO A 18 5.54 15.74 -13.46
CA PRO A 18 4.16 15.49 -13.06
C PRO A 18 4.08 15.79 -11.56
N GLN A 19 3.31 16.82 -11.20
CA GLN A 19 2.95 17.07 -9.82
C GLN A 19 2.16 15.84 -9.38
N ILE A 20 2.77 15.02 -8.52
CA ILE A 20 2.04 14.00 -7.77
C ILE A 20 1.09 14.80 -6.90
N THR A 21 -0.15 14.92 -7.35
CA THR A 21 -1.22 15.51 -6.55
C THR A 21 -1.38 14.60 -5.34
N VAL A 22 -0.84 15.04 -4.20
CA VAL A 22 -1.16 14.43 -2.91
C VAL A 22 -2.65 14.66 -2.71
N VAL A 23 -3.45 13.64 -2.99
CA VAL A 23 -4.86 13.61 -2.63
C VAL A 23 -4.88 13.62 -1.10
N GLU A 24 -5.27 14.75 -0.51
CA GLU A 24 -5.58 14.82 0.92
C GLU A 24 -6.78 13.88 1.16
N GLN A 25 -6.50 12.70 1.71
CA GLN A 25 -7.51 11.72 2.05
C GLN A 25 -8.19 12.10 3.37
N PRO A 26 -9.52 11.97 3.49
CA PRO A 26 -10.26 12.35 4.69
C PRO A 26 -9.81 11.52 5.89
N SER A 27 -9.79 12.18 7.05
CA SER A 27 -9.16 11.80 8.33
C SER A 27 -9.80 10.62 9.08
N GLY A 28 -10.16 9.54 8.40
CA GLY A 28 -10.83 8.38 9.02
C GLY A 28 -10.23 7.01 8.71
N TYR A 29 -9.24 6.92 7.80
CA TYR A 29 -8.59 5.67 7.47
C TYR A 29 -7.25 5.55 8.19
N ASN A 30 -7.18 4.68 9.18
CA ASN A 30 -5.92 4.40 9.85
C ASN A 30 -5.34 3.09 9.29
N PHE A 31 -4.40 3.24 8.36
CA PHE A 31 -3.69 2.14 7.74
C PHE A 31 -3.00 1.23 8.78
N ASP A 32 -2.52 1.81 9.87
CA ASP A 32 -1.90 1.05 10.95
C ASP A 32 -2.92 0.14 11.63
N ASP A 33 -4.16 0.62 11.86
CA ASP A 33 -5.23 -0.18 12.47
C ASP A 33 -5.64 -1.36 11.58
N GLU A 34 -5.69 -1.18 10.25
CA GLU A 34 -5.96 -2.26 9.30
C GLU A 34 -4.86 -3.33 9.34
N ILE A 35 -3.60 -2.91 9.39
CA ILE A 35 -2.46 -3.83 9.54
C ILE A 35 -2.53 -4.55 10.88
N GLN A 36 -2.80 -3.85 11.98
CA GLN A 36 -2.91 -4.48 13.30
C GLN A 36 -4.05 -5.50 13.33
N ALA A 37 -5.19 -5.21 12.69
CA ALA A 37 -6.29 -6.16 12.56
C ALA A 37 -5.87 -7.39 11.75
N LEU A 38 -5.13 -7.23 10.65
CA LEU A 38 -4.60 -8.32 9.84
C LEU A 38 -3.57 -9.17 10.62
N TYR A 39 -2.66 -8.53 11.34
CA TYR A 39 -1.69 -9.23 12.19
C TYR A 39 -2.37 -9.99 13.33
N SER A 40 -3.47 -9.45 13.86
CA SER A 40 -4.25 -10.13 14.89
C SER A 40 -5.03 -11.31 14.34
N SER A 41 -5.58 -11.21 13.12
CA SER A 41 -6.34 -12.29 12.49
C SER A 41 -5.46 -13.39 11.90
N VAL A 42 -4.26 -13.05 11.41
CA VAL A 42 -3.28 -13.98 10.85
C VAL A 42 -1.89 -13.68 11.42
N PRO A 43 -1.57 -14.19 12.63
CA PRO A 43 -0.30 -13.92 13.31
C PRO A 43 0.95 -14.29 12.51
N GLU A 44 0.88 -15.30 11.66
CA GLU A 44 2.00 -15.69 10.79
C GLU A 44 2.42 -14.58 9.82
N VAL A 45 1.47 -13.74 9.38
CA VAL A 45 1.81 -12.57 8.56
C VAL A 45 2.65 -11.58 9.38
N ALA A 46 2.33 -11.41 10.67
CA ALA A 46 3.13 -10.59 11.58
C ALA A 46 4.50 -11.20 11.87
N ASN A 47 4.61 -12.53 11.98
CA ASN A 47 5.88 -13.20 12.24
C ASN A 47 6.84 -13.07 11.06
N HIS A 48 6.35 -13.30 9.84
CA HIS A 48 7.21 -13.43 8.67
C HIS A 48 7.38 -12.15 7.85
N PHE A 49 6.40 -11.24 7.87
CA PHE A 49 6.36 -10.10 6.96
C PHE A 49 6.28 -8.75 7.68
N THR A 50 7.02 -7.77 7.16
CA THR A 50 6.82 -6.35 7.45
C THR A 50 6.04 -5.74 6.30
N ILE A 51 4.80 -5.34 6.56
CA ILE A 51 3.96 -4.63 5.57
C ILE A 51 4.44 -3.17 5.51
N THR A 52 4.68 -2.67 4.30
CA THR A 52 5.20 -1.31 4.08
C THR A 52 4.20 -0.37 3.44
N ASN A 53 3.26 -0.90 2.64
CA ASN A 53 2.24 -0.08 1.99
C ASN A 53 1.01 -0.90 1.58
N LYS A 54 -0.13 -0.24 1.37
CA LYS A 54 -1.26 -0.78 0.62
C LYS A 54 -1.07 -0.41 -0.85
N ILE A 55 -1.08 -1.41 -1.73
CA ILE A 55 -0.84 -1.22 -3.18
C ILE A 55 -2.05 -1.54 -4.04
N GLY A 56 -3.09 -2.11 -3.44
CA GLY A 56 -4.34 -2.38 -4.14
C GLY A 56 -5.51 -2.53 -3.18
N GLU A 57 -6.67 -2.10 -3.64
CA GLU A 57 -7.93 -2.26 -2.94
C GLU A 57 -9.02 -2.60 -3.95
N GLY A 58 -9.82 -3.59 -3.62
CA GLY A 58 -11.00 -3.96 -4.39
C GLY A 58 -12.06 -4.55 -3.47
N SER A 59 -13.27 -4.72 -4.01
CA SER A 59 -14.44 -5.17 -3.24
C SER A 59 -14.23 -6.48 -2.49
N PHE A 60 -13.29 -7.31 -2.93
CA PHE A 60 -13.06 -8.66 -2.41
C PHE A 60 -11.67 -8.85 -1.81
N SER A 61 -10.79 -7.85 -1.86
CA SER A 61 -9.44 -7.99 -1.32
C SER A 61 -8.73 -6.65 -1.14
N SER A 62 -7.87 -6.59 -0.12
CA SER A 62 -6.78 -5.61 -0.02
C SER A 62 -5.47 -6.29 -0.44
N VAL A 63 -4.59 -5.55 -1.13
CA VAL A 63 -3.26 -6.02 -1.51
C VAL A 63 -2.21 -5.11 -0.89
N TYR A 64 -1.27 -5.71 -0.17
CA TYR A 64 -0.20 -5.00 0.53
C TYR A 64 1.17 -5.36 -0.04
N LEU A 65 2.09 -4.41 0.02
CA LEU A 65 3.50 -4.62 -0.26
C LEU A 65 4.21 -4.98 1.03
N ALA A 66 5.02 -6.04 1.02
CA ALA A 66 5.71 -6.52 2.20
C ALA A 66 7.12 -7.03 1.93
N ARG A 67 7.92 -7.08 3.00
CA ARG A 67 9.29 -7.62 3.03
C ARG A 67 9.38 -8.77 4.02
N LEU A 68 10.25 -9.74 3.74
CA LEU A 68 10.57 -10.79 4.71
C LEU A 68 11.36 -10.23 5.89
N LYS A 69 11.01 -10.67 7.10
CA LYS A 69 11.69 -10.25 8.35
C LYS A 69 12.98 -11.01 8.62
N HIS A 70 12.97 -12.31 8.35
CA HIS A 70 14.04 -13.22 8.80
C HIS A 70 15.12 -13.47 7.75
N TYR A 71 14.94 -12.98 6.52
CA TYR A 71 15.86 -13.18 5.40
C TYR A 71 16.24 -11.83 4.79
N PRO A 72 17.10 -11.04 5.48
CA PRO A 72 17.46 -9.69 5.04
C PRO A 72 18.21 -9.66 3.70
N GLU A 73 18.80 -10.78 3.29
CA GLU A 73 19.44 -10.97 1.99
C GLU A 73 18.44 -11.02 0.83
N ILE A 74 17.18 -11.36 1.11
CA ILE A 74 16.10 -11.34 0.12
C ILE A 74 15.58 -9.91 0.03
N THR A 75 15.87 -9.26 -1.10
CA THR A 75 15.51 -7.85 -1.34
C THR A 75 14.19 -7.71 -2.09
N GLU A 76 13.66 -8.81 -2.62
CA GLU A 76 12.38 -8.88 -3.29
C GLU A 76 11.24 -8.42 -2.37
N LEU A 77 10.29 -7.71 -2.98
CA LEU A 77 9.06 -7.29 -2.33
C LEU A 77 7.94 -8.25 -2.72
N PHE A 78 7.09 -8.56 -1.77
CA PHE A 78 5.99 -9.50 -1.93
C PHE A 78 4.66 -8.76 -1.92
N ALA A 79 3.73 -9.19 -2.77
CA ALA A 79 2.35 -8.77 -2.71
C ALA A 79 1.57 -9.74 -1.79
N LEU A 80 1.05 -9.24 -0.67
CA LEU A 80 0.17 -9.97 0.22
C LEU A 80 -1.28 -9.61 -0.11
N LYS A 81 -2.01 -10.56 -0.72
CA LYS A 81 -3.42 -10.40 -1.02
C LYS A 81 -4.28 -10.92 0.13
N HIS A 82 -4.85 -10.01 0.90
CA HIS A 82 -5.83 -10.34 1.94
C HIS A 82 -7.22 -10.43 1.32
N ILE A 83 -7.71 -11.64 1.13
CA ILE A 83 -9.05 -11.90 0.59
C ILE A 83 -10.08 -11.63 1.69
N ILE A 84 -10.97 -10.66 1.44
CA ILE A 84 -12.08 -10.37 2.34
C ILE A 84 -13.10 -11.51 2.14
N PRO A 85 -13.56 -12.19 3.21
CA PRO A 85 -14.47 -13.31 3.08
C PRO A 85 -15.69 -12.94 2.25
N THR A 86 -15.78 -13.51 1.04
CA THR A 86 -17.03 -13.49 0.27
C THR A 86 -17.94 -14.58 0.79
N THR A 87 -19.24 -14.50 0.47
CA THR A 87 -20.28 -15.37 1.03
C THR A 87 -20.06 -16.88 0.85
N HIS A 88 -19.13 -17.33 -0.01
CA HIS A 88 -18.92 -18.75 -0.30
C HIS A 88 -17.42 -19.15 -0.35
N PRO A 89 -16.99 -20.15 0.45
CA PRO A 89 -15.61 -20.69 0.45
C PRO A 89 -15.10 -21.15 -0.91
N SER A 90 -15.99 -21.59 -1.80
CA SER A 90 -15.65 -22.04 -3.16
C SER A 90 -14.97 -20.96 -4.01
N ARG A 91 -15.23 -19.67 -3.74
CA ARG A 91 -14.54 -18.57 -4.45
C ARG A 91 -13.06 -18.51 -4.10
N ILE A 92 -12.70 -18.69 -2.83
CA ILE A 92 -11.30 -18.71 -2.37
C ILE A 92 -10.58 -19.90 -3.00
N GLU A 93 -11.21 -21.08 -2.98
CA GLU A 93 -10.66 -22.29 -3.59
C GLU A 93 -10.39 -22.12 -5.09
N ASN A 94 -11.34 -21.53 -5.83
CA ASN A 94 -11.17 -21.28 -7.26
C ASN A 94 -10.03 -20.31 -7.55
N GLU A 95 -9.88 -19.24 -6.76
CA GLU A 95 -8.78 -18.30 -6.93
C GLU A 95 -7.42 -18.97 -6.69
N LEU A 96 -7.30 -19.77 -5.63
CA LEU A 96 -6.09 -20.55 -5.34
C LEU A 96 -5.79 -21.55 -6.46
N LYS A 97 -6.81 -22.24 -6.99
CA LYS A 97 -6.66 -23.15 -8.14
C LYS A 97 -6.16 -22.42 -9.39
N CYS A 98 -6.68 -21.23 -9.68
CA CYS A 98 -6.21 -20.43 -10.82
C CYS A 98 -4.74 -20.03 -10.65
N LEU A 99 -4.34 -19.56 -9.46
CA LEU A 99 -2.96 -19.21 -9.17
C LEU A 99 -2.01 -20.41 -9.31
N LEU A 100 -2.41 -21.59 -8.80
CA LEU A 100 -1.58 -22.79 -8.88
C LEU A 100 -1.44 -23.34 -10.30
N ASN A 101 -2.49 -23.24 -11.11
CA ASN A 101 -2.52 -23.87 -12.44
C ASN A 101 -2.00 -22.95 -13.57
N ILE A 102 -2.01 -21.63 -13.38
CA ILE A 102 -1.77 -20.65 -14.44
C ILE A 102 -0.73 -19.57 -14.04
N GLY A 103 -0.54 -19.34 -12.73
CA GLY A 103 0.27 -18.24 -12.18
C GLY A 103 1.78 -18.45 -12.25
#